data_AF-A0A925P8H4-F1
#
_entry.id   AF-A0A925P8H4-F1
#
_cell.length_a   1.000
_cell.length_b   1.000
_cell.length_c   1.000
_cell.angle_alpha   90.00
_cell.angle_beta   90.00
_cell.angle_gamma   90.00
#
_symmetry.space_group_name_H-M   'P 1'
#
loop_
_entity.id
_entity.type
_entity.pdbx_description
1 polymer ?
#
loop_
_entity_poly.entity_id
_entity_poly.type
_entity_poly.pdbx_seq_one_letter_code
_entity_poly.pdbx_strand_id
1 'polypeptide(L)'
;MQCRVREGALDGIGARQARERLATLAAAWHEVAPSPALRTLAVRLLRTHPLRAAESLQLAAALALSQAGVPALPFLIADQRLAEAAEIEGLAVGR
;
A
#
# COMPACT_ATOMS: atom_id res chain seq x y z
N MET A 1 13.21 4.31 -5.65
CA MET A 1 14.46 5.04 -5.32
C MET A 1 15.38 5.25 -6.50
N GLN A 2 15.62 4.27 -7.37
CA GLN A 2 16.51 4.45 -8.52
C GLN A 2 15.99 5.47 -9.55
N CYS A 3 14.67 5.66 -9.68
CA CYS A 3 14.11 6.77 -10.46
C CYS A 3 14.43 8.15 -9.84
N ARG A 4 14.31 8.31 -8.51
CA ARG A 4 14.63 9.58 -7.83
C ARG A 4 16.11 9.97 -7.90
N VAL A 5 17.01 8.98 -7.91
CA VAL A 5 18.44 9.22 -8.18
C VAL A 5 18.68 9.65 -9.62
N ARG A 6 17.95 9.07 -10.57
CA ARG A 6 18.00 9.45 -11.99
C ARG A 6 17.38 10.82 -12.27
N GLU A 7 16.38 11.22 -11.49
CA GLU A 7 15.71 12.52 -11.55
C GLU A 7 16.45 13.62 -10.77
N GLY A 8 17.59 13.30 -10.12
CA GLY A 8 18.37 14.26 -9.33
C GLY A 8 17.76 14.66 -7.99
N ALA A 9 16.59 14.11 -7.63
CA ALA A 9 15.88 14.40 -6.39
C ALA A 9 16.51 13.76 -5.14
N LEU A 10 17.43 12.80 -5.33
CA LEU A 10 18.25 12.17 -4.29
C LEU A 10 19.65 11.92 -4.85
N ASP A 11 20.69 12.31 -4.12
CA ASP A 11 22.06 11.92 -4.45
C ASP A 11 22.35 10.46 -4.01
N GLY A 12 23.53 9.96 -4.37
CA GLY A 12 23.91 8.57 -4.06
C GLY A 12 23.97 8.27 -2.56
N ILE A 13 24.31 9.27 -1.74
CA ILE A 13 24.39 9.16 -0.28
C ILE A 13 22.98 9.14 0.32
N GLY A 14 22.13 10.08 -0.06
CA GLY A 14 20.73 10.16 0.37
C GLY A 14 19.94 8.91 0.00
N ALA A 15 20.19 8.33 -1.18
CA ALA A 15 19.56 7.07 -1.59
C ALA A 15 20.04 5.86 -0.77
N ARG A 16 21.26 5.88 -0.22
CA ARG A 16 21.76 4.84 0.69
C ARG A 16 21.12 4.98 2.07
N GLN A 17 21.16 6.17 2.64
CA GLN A 17 20.55 6.47 3.94
C GLN A 17 19.05 6.19 3.96
N ALA A 18 18.34 6.52 2.88
CA ALA A 18 16.92 6.22 2.79
C ALA A 18 16.63 4.70 2.73
N ARG A 19 17.50 3.91 2.09
CA ARG A 19 17.38 2.44 2.09
C ARG A 19 17.66 1.86 3.46
N GLU A 20 18.66 2.36 4.17
CA GLU A 20 18.97 1.93 5.55
C GLU A 20 17.79 2.20 6.48
N ARG A 21 17.19 3.40 6.42
CA ARG A 21 15.98 3.73 7.18
C ARG A 21 14.80 2.82 6.82
N LEU A 22 14.60 2.54 5.53
CA LEU A 22 13.55 1.62 5.08
C LEU A 22 13.79 0.20 5.61
N ALA A 23 15.03 -0.28 5.62
CA ALA A 23 15.37 -1.60 6.16
C ALA A 23 15.06 -1.71 7.66
N THR A 24 15.34 -0.66 8.44
CA THR A 24 14.97 -0.60 9.87
C THR A 24 13.45 -0.66 10.05
N LEU A 25 12.67 0.06 9.25
CA LEU A 25 11.21 0.01 9.30
C LEU A 25 10.66 -1.36 8.87
N ALA A 26 11.24 -1.93 7.82
CA ALA A 26 10.83 -3.22 7.27
C ALA A 26 11.04 -4.38 8.26
N ALA A 27 12.05 -4.28 9.13
CA ALA A 27 12.27 -5.26 10.19
C ALA A 27 11.17 -5.23 11.28
N ALA A 28 10.38 -4.16 11.36
CA ALA A 28 9.39 -3.95 12.42
C ALA A 28 7.93 -4.05 11.94
N TRP A 29 7.66 -3.87 10.64
CA TRP A 29 6.29 -3.93 10.13
C TRP A 29 5.74 -5.36 10.05
N HIS A 30 4.41 -5.48 10.03
CA HIS A 30 3.76 -6.75 9.74
C HIS A 30 3.29 -6.75 8.29
N GLU A 31 3.70 -7.76 7.54
CA GLU A 31 3.33 -7.90 6.14
C GLU A 31 2.11 -8.81 5.99
N VAL A 32 1.12 -8.35 5.25
CA VAL A 32 -0.01 -9.18 4.83
C VAL A 32 0.43 -9.99 3.61
N ALA A 33 0.76 -11.27 3.84
CA ALA A 33 1.26 -12.14 2.78
C ALA A 33 0.18 -12.41 1.70
N PRO A 34 0.57 -12.52 0.42
CA PRO A 34 -0.36 -12.90 -0.65
C PRO A 34 -1.04 -14.25 -0.36
N SER A 35 -2.36 -14.30 -0.52
CA SER A 35 -3.15 -15.52 -0.36
C SER A 35 -4.18 -15.68 -1.47
N PRO A 36 -4.71 -16.89 -1.72
CA PRO A 36 -5.81 -17.08 -2.66
C PRO A 36 -7.03 -16.21 -2.35
N ALA A 37 -7.36 -16.03 -1.07
CA ALA A 37 -8.47 -15.18 -0.63
C ALA A 37 -8.24 -13.70 -1.00
N LEU A 38 -7.02 -13.20 -0.74
CA LEU A 38 -6.59 -11.84 -1.13
C LEU A 38 -6.69 -11.62 -2.64
N ARG A 39 -6.26 -12.61 -3.43
CA ARG A 39 -6.35 -12.55 -4.89
C ARG A 39 -7.80 -12.53 -5.37
N THR A 40 -8.68 -13.35 -4.80
CA THR A 40 -10.12 -13.34 -5.15
C THR A 40 -10.74 -11.97 -4.84
N LEU A 41 -10.42 -11.39 -3.68
CA LEU A 41 -10.88 -10.05 -3.31
C LEU A 41 -10.33 -8.98 -4.26
N ALA A 42 -9.04 -9.03 -4.60
CA ALA A 42 -8.42 -8.11 -5.55
C ALA A 42 -9.06 -8.18 -6.95
N VAL A 43 -9.42 -9.37 -7.44
CA VAL A 43 -10.13 -9.54 -8.71
C VAL A 43 -11.53 -8.93 -8.65
N ARG A 44 -12.23 -9.05 -7.51
CA ARG A 44 -13.53 -8.37 -7.31
C ARG A 44 -13.37 -6.86 -7.42
N LEU A 45 -12.35 -6.29 -6.77
CA LEU A 45 -12.10 -4.85 -6.73
C LEU A 45 -11.77 -4.27 -8.11
N LEU A 46 -11.10 -5.03 -8.99
CA LEU A 46 -10.85 -4.60 -10.38
C LEU A 46 -12.12 -4.44 -11.22
N ARG A 47 -13.23 -5.06 -10.82
CA ARG A 47 -14.52 -4.92 -11.51
C ARG A 47 -15.30 -3.70 -11.05
N THR A 48 -15.02 -3.20 -9.85
CA THR A 48 -15.77 -2.11 -9.21
C THR A 48 -15.00 -0.78 -9.22
N HIS A 49 -13.67 -0.84 -9.28
CA HIS A 49 -12.80 0.34 -9.23
C HIS A 49 -11.82 0.35 -10.40
N PRO A 50 -11.49 1.53 -10.96
CA PRO A 50 -10.51 1.66 -12.04
C PRO A 50 -9.07 1.59 -11.48
N LEU A 51 -8.69 0.45 -10.89
CA LEU A 51 -7.40 0.22 -10.27
C LEU A 51 -6.50 -0.67 -11.13
N ARG A 52 -5.18 -0.56 -10.93
CA ARG A 52 -4.18 -1.52 -11.43
C ARG A 52 -4.18 -2.77 -10.53
N ALA A 53 -3.69 -3.89 -11.07
CA ALA A 53 -3.61 -5.15 -10.32
C ALA A 53 -2.84 -5.04 -8.99
N ALA A 54 -1.78 -4.24 -8.95
CA ALA A 54 -1.02 -4.01 -7.72
C ALA A 54 -1.82 -3.19 -6.68
N GLU A 55 -2.55 -2.18 -7.14
CA GLU A 55 -3.39 -1.33 -6.28
C GLU A 55 -4.58 -2.11 -5.72
N SER A 56 -5.20 -2.99 -6.52
CA SER A 56 -6.30 -3.84 -6.05
C SER A 56 -5.83 -4.88 -5.01
N LEU A 57 -4.62 -5.41 -5.14
CA LEU A 57 -4.01 -6.26 -4.11
C LEU A 57 -3.74 -5.48 -2.81
N GLN A 58 -3.24 -4.25 -2.93
CA GLN A 58 -3.00 -3.39 -1.77
C GLN A 58 -4.30 -3.05 -1.03
N LEU A 59 -5.36 -2.70 -1.76
CA LEU A 59 -6.68 -2.44 -1.18
C LEU A 59 -7.29 -3.69 -0.57
N ALA A 60 -7.18 -4.85 -1.23
CA ALA A 60 -7.62 -6.13 -0.67
C ALA A 60 -6.91 -6.47 0.64
N ALA A 61 -5.61 -6.20 0.76
CA ALA A 61 -4.84 -6.41 2.00
C ALA A 61 -5.36 -5.53 3.14
N ALA A 62 -5.63 -4.25 2.87
CA ALA A 62 -6.16 -3.34 3.87
C ALA A 62 -7.58 -3.75 4.34
N LEU A 63 -8.44 -4.15 3.42
CA LEU A 63 -9.79 -4.64 3.74
C LEU A 63 -9.77 -5.94 4.54
N ALA A 64 -8.86 -6.86 4.20
CA ALA A 64 -8.69 -8.11 4.95
C ALA A 64 -8.24 -7.84 6.40
N LEU A 65 -7.33 -6.88 6.60
CA LEU A 65 -6.88 -6.49 7.94
C LEU A 65 -8.00 -5.83 8.75
N SER A 66 -8.77 -4.93 8.13
CA SER A 66 -9.91 -4.28 8.78
C SER A 66 -10.99 -5.27 9.21
N GLN A 67 -11.21 -6.34 8.43
CA GLN A 67 -12.17 -7.40 8.77
C GLN A 67 -11.68 -8.33 9.89
N ALA A 68 -10.36 -8.40 10.12
CA ALA A 68 -9.77 -9.22 11.17
C ALA A 68 -9.94 -8.63 12.59
N GLY A 69 -10.61 -7.48 12.74
CA GLY A 69 -10.87 -6.85 14.04
C GLY A 69 -9.67 -6.11 14.63
N VAL A 70 -8.63 -5.86 13.84
CA VAL A 70 -7.52 -4.97 14.22
C VAL A 70 -8.08 -3.55 14.34
N PRO A 71 -7.74 -2.76 15.39
CA PRO A 71 -8.19 -1.37 15.50
C PRO A 71 -7.92 -0.60 14.22
N ALA A 72 -8.87 0.23 13.80
CA ALA A 72 -8.87 0.92 12.51
C ALA A 72 -7.58 1.75 12.33
N LEU A 73 -6.61 1.15 11.66
CA LEU A 73 -5.41 1.86 11.21
C LEU A 73 -5.81 2.65 9.96
N PRO A 74 -5.49 3.96 9.89
CA PRO A 74 -5.72 4.71 8.68
C PRO A 74 -4.93 4.10 7.53
N PHE A 75 -5.59 3.90 6.40
CA PHE A 75 -4.96 3.48 5.17
C PHE A 75 -4.15 4.66 4.60
N LEU A 76 -2.82 4.58 4.73
CA LEU A 76 -1.91 5.62 4.24
C LEU A 76 -1.52 5.35 2.79
N ILE A 77 -1.92 6.24 1.89
CA ILE A 77 -1.61 6.13 0.46
C ILE A 77 -1.45 7.51 -0.17
N ALA A 78 -0.44 7.66 -1.03
CA ALA A 78 -0.17 8.91 -1.74
C ALA A 78 -0.89 9.00 -3.11
N ASP A 79 -1.41 7.88 -3.61
CA ASP A 79 -2.16 7.83 -4.87
C ASP A 79 -3.64 8.14 -4.61
N GLN A 80 -4.13 9.24 -5.19
CA GLN A 80 -5.48 9.74 -4.99
C GLN A 80 -6.56 8.76 -5.47
N ARG A 81 -6.32 8.03 -6.57
CA ARG A 81 -7.32 7.08 -7.11
C ARG A 81 -7.48 5.88 -6.19
N LEU A 82 -6.37 5.43 -5.59
CA LEU A 82 -6.40 4.36 -4.62
C LEU A 82 -7.00 4.82 -3.27
N ALA A 83 -6.77 6.07 -2.87
CA ALA A 83 -7.43 6.67 -1.70
C ALA A 83 -8.96 6.68 -1.86
N GLU A 84 -9.47 7.18 -3.00
CA GLU A 84 -10.91 7.23 -3.28
C GLU A 84 -11.54 5.83 -3.28
N ALA A 85 -10.90 4.85 -3.91
CA ALA A 85 -11.37 3.47 -3.88
C ALA A 85 -11.40 2.87 -2.46
N ALA A 86 -10.42 3.22 -1.62
CA ALA A 86 -10.38 2.79 -0.22
C ALA A 86 -11.52 3.39 0.61
N GLU A 87 -11.82 4.68 0.43
CA GLU A 87 -12.94 5.35 1.10
C GLU A 87 -14.29 4.75 0.68
N ILE A 88 -14.47 4.47 -0.62
CA ILE A 88 -15.71 3.82 -1.12
C ILE A 88 -15.90 2.42 -0.50
N GLU A 89 -14.81 1.68 -0.29
CA GLU A 89 -14.84 0.38 0.39
C GLU A 89 -14.94 0.49 1.93
N GLY A 90 -15.03 1.71 2.47
CA GLY A 90 -15.27 1.98 3.89
C GLY A 90 -14.02 2.05 4.76
N LEU A 91 -12.82 2.14 4.16
CA LEU A 91 -11.58 2.35 4.90
C LEU A 91 -11.41 3.84 5.26
N ALA A 92 -10.92 4.10 6.46
CA ALA A 92 -10.43 5.44 6.82
C ALA A 92 -9.09 5.69 6.13
N VAL A 93 -8.97 6.77 5.36
CA VAL A 93 -7.71 7.16 4.69
C VAL A 93 -7.01 8.26 5.49
N GLY A 94 -5.71 8.07 5.76
CA GLY A 94 -4.87 9.07 6.43
C GLY A 94 -4.04 9.88 5.44
N ARG A 95 -3.81 11.17 5.76
CA ARG A 95 -2.93 12.08 5.00
C ARG A 95 -1.59 12.27 5.68
#